data_AF-A0A938SKU5-F1
#
_entry.id   AF-A0A938SKU5-F1
#
_cell.length_a   1.000
_cell.length_b   1.000
_cell.length_c   1.000
_cell.angle_alpha   90.00
_cell.angle_beta   90.00
_cell.angle_gamma   90.00
#
_symmetry.space_group_name_H-M   'P 1'
#
loop_
_entity.id
_entity.type
_entity.pdbx_description
1 polymer ?
#
loop_
_entity_poly.entity_id
_entity_poly.type
_entity_poly.pdbx_seq_one_letter_code
_entity_poly.pdbx_strand_id
1 'polypeptide(L)'
;MVQVVLTRPAVHDGPADARWPMRVGILVECGRDGLEDVVVRRICDLRRADGGEPAEIDIVPMDNKAQLIRECGPAVARLLGNGCDRVVILWDERPAWPRSGERLCWHNDRQDILANLAQAGVAQDAVCLVCIEREFESWLLFDEQMLRCVLCTPEHPKLLASPPRNPDTSRNPKGAMTTLFRRHGKRYVDVQSARRFAQCLTSLNRLHRCRTFQRFVQCLTESQ
;
A
#
# COMPACT_ATOMS: atom_id res chain seq x y z
N MET A 1 28.96 -35.43 45.40
CA MET A 1 28.23 -34.47 44.53
C MET A 1 28.53 -34.86 43.10
N VAL A 2 27.53 -35.36 42.37
CA VAL A 2 27.68 -35.82 40.98
C VAL A 2 27.23 -34.69 40.07
N GLN A 3 28.13 -34.24 39.20
CA GLN A 3 27.88 -33.14 38.25
C GLN A 3 27.13 -33.71 37.03
N VAL A 4 25.85 -33.37 36.89
CA VAL A 4 25.04 -33.74 35.72
C VAL A 4 25.39 -32.77 34.59
N VAL A 5 26.11 -33.26 33.59
CA VAL A 5 26.37 -32.53 32.34
C VAL A 5 25.15 -32.73 31.43
N LEU A 6 24.31 -31.70 31.32
CA LEU A 6 23.20 -31.66 30.35
C LEU A 6 23.78 -31.33 28.96
N THR A 7 23.91 -32.34 28.11
CA THR A 7 24.18 -32.15 26.68
C THR A 7 22.95 -31.53 26.01
N ARG A 8 23.13 -30.36 25.40
CA ARG A 8 22.10 -29.70 24.58
C ARG A 8 21.68 -30.62 23.41
N PRO A 9 20.38 -30.76 23.11
CA PRO A 9 19.95 -31.46 21.91
C PRO A 9 20.36 -30.66 20.67
N ALA A 10 20.76 -31.39 19.63
CA ALA A 10 21.14 -30.86 18.33
C ALA A 10 19.99 -30.04 17.75
N VAL A 11 20.33 -28.82 17.29
CA VAL A 11 19.44 -28.02 16.44
C VAL A 11 19.32 -28.75 15.12
N HIS A 12 18.13 -29.23 14.80
CA HIS A 12 17.81 -29.72 13.48
C HIS A 12 17.76 -28.52 12.53
N ASP A 13 18.83 -28.33 11.75
CA ASP A 13 18.79 -27.53 10.54
C ASP A 13 17.94 -28.27 9.50
N GLY A 14 16.62 -28.08 9.56
CA GLY A 14 15.75 -28.39 8.43
C GLY A 14 16.16 -27.52 7.23
N PRO A 15 16.11 -28.05 5.99
CA PRO A 15 16.44 -27.25 4.83
C PRO A 15 15.48 -26.06 4.77
N ALA A 16 16.03 -24.85 4.66
CA ALA A 16 15.25 -23.68 4.32
C ALA A 16 14.51 -23.97 3.02
N ASP A 17 13.19 -24.09 3.09
CA ASP A 17 12.30 -24.20 1.93
C ASP A 17 12.45 -22.90 1.12
N ALA A 18 13.43 -22.90 0.21
CA ALA A 18 13.76 -21.78 -0.65
C ALA A 18 12.73 -21.68 -1.78
N ARG A 19 11.49 -21.34 -1.45
CA ARG A 19 10.55 -20.71 -2.39
C ARG A 19 10.83 -19.21 -2.39
N TRP A 20 11.98 -18.84 -2.95
CA TRP A 20 12.20 -17.47 -3.41
C TRP A 20 12.11 -17.44 -4.94
N PRO A 21 11.42 -16.44 -5.52
CA PRO A 21 10.81 -15.29 -4.84
C PRO A 21 9.46 -15.59 -4.17
N MET A 22 9.19 -14.95 -3.03
CA MET A 22 7.84 -14.95 -2.42
C MET A 22 6.84 -14.29 -3.38
N ARG A 23 5.62 -14.79 -3.46
CA ARG A 23 4.57 -14.22 -4.30
C ARG A 23 3.55 -13.49 -3.42
N VAL A 24 3.39 -12.19 -3.62
CA VAL A 24 2.49 -11.36 -2.82
C VAL A 24 1.38 -10.79 -3.71
N GLY A 25 0.15 -11.16 -3.37
CA GLY A 25 -1.04 -10.53 -3.95
C GLY A 25 -1.33 -9.19 -3.27
N ILE A 26 -1.81 -8.19 -3.99
CA ILE A 26 -2.23 -6.90 -3.44
C ILE A 26 -3.61 -6.54 -3.98
N LEU A 27 -4.60 -6.42 -3.11
CA LEU A 27 -5.87 -5.79 -3.45
C LEU A 27 -5.75 -4.28 -3.22
N VAL A 28 -6.16 -3.47 -4.20
CA VAL A 28 -6.22 -2.01 -4.07
C VAL A 28 -7.64 -1.50 -4.30
N GLU A 29 -8.02 -0.46 -3.56
CA GLU A 29 -9.38 0.11 -3.61
C GLU A 29 -9.76 0.66 -4.99
N CYS A 30 -8.81 1.21 -5.73
CA CYS A 30 -9.09 1.88 -7.00
C CYS A 30 -9.44 0.92 -8.15
N GLY A 31 -9.95 1.49 -9.23
CA GLY A 31 -10.10 0.80 -10.50
C GLY A 31 -8.77 0.57 -11.23
N ARG A 32 -8.84 -0.18 -12.32
CA ARG A 32 -7.71 -0.41 -13.23
C ARG A 32 -7.13 0.92 -13.74
N ASP A 33 -5.81 1.00 -13.82
CA ASP A 33 -5.07 2.23 -14.15
C ASP A 33 -5.30 3.38 -13.14
N GLY A 34 -5.90 3.09 -11.99
CA GLY A 34 -6.07 4.01 -10.87
C GLY A 34 -4.75 4.36 -10.20
N LEU A 35 -4.82 5.29 -9.25
CA LEU A 35 -3.64 5.83 -8.58
C LEU A 35 -2.86 4.74 -7.85
N GLU A 36 -3.55 3.91 -7.08
CA GLU A 36 -2.98 2.83 -6.28
C GLU A 36 -2.45 1.70 -7.17
N ASP A 37 -3.21 1.23 -8.16
CA ASP A 37 -2.77 0.19 -9.11
C ASP A 37 -1.43 0.56 -9.77
N VAL A 38 -1.32 1.79 -10.27
CA VAL A 38 -0.14 2.25 -11.01
C VAL A 38 1.02 2.59 -10.07
N VAL A 39 0.77 3.31 -8.99
CA VAL A 39 1.85 3.79 -8.10
C VAL A 39 2.34 2.69 -7.17
N VAL A 40 1.49 1.78 -6.69
CA VAL A 40 1.92 0.62 -5.89
C VAL A 40 2.83 -0.28 -6.71
N ARG A 41 2.52 -0.50 -8.00
CA ARG A 41 3.41 -1.25 -8.91
C ARG A 41 4.79 -0.63 -8.97
N ARG A 42 4.85 0.70 -9.14
CA ARG A 42 6.12 1.43 -9.13
C ARG A 42 6.86 1.33 -7.80
N ILE A 43 6.14 1.40 -6.67
CA ILE A 43 6.73 1.24 -5.33
C ILE A 43 7.37 -0.14 -5.20
N CYS A 44 6.68 -1.20 -5.63
CA CYS A 44 7.20 -2.56 -5.62
C CYS A 44 8.46 -2.70 -6.51
N ASP A 45 8.46 -2.10 -7.70
CA ASP A 45 9.62 -2.12 -8.59
C ASP A 45 10.83 -1.39 -8.00
N LEU A 46 10.62 -0.21 -7.41
CA LEU A 46 11.68 0.54 -6.74
C LEU A 46 12.24 -0.22 -5.54
N ARG A 47 11.37 -0.87 -4.76
CA ARG A 47 11.83 -1.69 -3.64
C ARG A 47 12.73 -2.83 -4.10
N ARG A 48 12.35 -3.52 -5.17
CA ARG A 48 13.16 -4.60 -5.76
C ARG A 48 14.50 -4.07 -6.24
N ALA A 49 14.53 -2.87 -6.82
CA ALA A 49 15.76 -2.21 -7.26
C ALA A 49 16.66 -1.75 -6.09
N ASP A 50 16.08 -1.34 -4.97
CA ASP A 50 16.78 -0.88 -3.76
C ASP A 50 17.29 -2.05 -2.87
N GLY A 51 17.35 -3.27 -3.40
CA GLY A 51 17.87 -4.46 -2.70
C GLY A 51 16.89 -5.10 -1.73
N GLY A 52 15.58 -4.79 -1.83
CA GLY A 52 14.55 -5.53 -1.11
C GLY A 52 14.43 -6.97 -1.61
N GLU A 53 13.97 -7.86 -0.73
CA GLU A 53 13.71 -9.26 -1.06
C GLU A 53 12.85 -9.38 -2.34
N PRO A 54 13.23 -10.26 -3.28
CA PRO A 54 12.50 -10.38 -4.52
C PRO A 54 11.13 -11.00 -4.21
N ALA A 55 10.09 -10.18 -4.38
CA ALA A 55 8.72 -10.63 -4.40
C ALA A 55 8.12 -10.48 -5.80
N GLU A 56 7.45 -11.51 -6.29
CA GLU A 56 6.52 -11.37 -7.42
C GLU A 56 5.23 -10.75 -6.91
N ILE A 57 4.71 -9.76 -7.63
CA ILE A 57 3.59 -8.96 -7.16
C ILE A 57 2.41 -9.09 -8.13
N ASP A 58 1.29 -9.57 -7.61
CA ASP A 58 0.02 -9.64 -8.33
C ASP A 58 -0.97 -8.61 -7.76
N ILE A 59 -1.10 -7.46 -8.44
CA ILE A 59 -2.02 -6.38 -8.03
C ILE A 59 -3.39 -6.58 -8.69
N VAL A 60 -4.45 -6.53 -7.87
CA VAL A 60 -5.86 -6.64 -8.29
C VAL A 60 -6.60 -5.37 -7.87
N PRO A 61 -6.99 -4.51 -8.81
CA PRO A 61 -7.88 -3.37 -8.53
C PRO A 61 -9.30 -3.84 -8.22
N MET A 62 -9.94 -3.18 -7.25
CA MET A 62 -11.29 -3.50 -6.76
C MET A 62 -12.33 -2.42 -7.06
N ASP A 63 -12.00 -1.45 -7.93
CA ASP A 63 -12.80 -0.33 -8.41
C ASP A 63 -13.22 0.71 -7.36
N ASN A 64 -13.76 0.28 -6.22
CA ASN A 64 -14.14 1.14 -5.09
C ASN A 64 -14.16 0.37 -3.77
N LYS A 65 -14.20 1.09 -2.65
CA LYS A 65 -14.24 0.51 -1.30
C LYS A 65 -15.36 -0.49 -1.06
N ALA A 66 -16.58 -0.18 -1.51
CA ALA A 66 -17.73 -1.05 -1.27
C ALA A 66 -17.55 -2.40 -1.96
N GLN A 67 -17.00 -2.40 -3.17
CA GLN A 67 -16.65 -3.61 -3.89
C GLN A 67 -15.46 -4.34 -3.26
N LEU A 68 -14.41 -3.62 -2.83
CA LEU A 68 -13.30 -4.21 -2.08
C LEU A 68 -13.80 -4.96 -0.84
N ILE A 69 -14.63 -4.34 0.00
CA ILE A 69 -15.16 -4.98 1.21
C ILE A 69 -16.02 -6.21 0.86
N ARG A 70 -16.90 -6.09 -0.14
CA ARG A 70 -17.81 -7.16 -0.54
C ARG A 70 -17.11 -8.37 -1.17
N GLU A 71 -16.02 -8.14 -1.89
CA GLU A 71 -15.40 -9.15 -2.78
C GLU A 71 -13.98 -9.54 -2.36
N CYS A 72 -13.43 -8.97 -1.28
CA CYS A 72 -12.07 -9.26 -0.84
C CYS A 72 -11.83 -10.75 -0.52
N GLY A 73 -12.78 -11.44 0.12
CA GLY A 73 -12.68 -12.86 0.48
C GLY A 73 -12.43 -13.75 -0.74
N PRO A 74 -13.34 -13.81 -1.72
CA PRO A 74 -13.13 -14.57 -2.96
C PRO A 74 -11.89 -14.13 -3.75
N ALA A 75 -11.58 -12.82 -3.78
CA ALA A 75 -10.40 -12.32 -4.47
C ALA A 75 -9.09 -12.78 -3.81
N VAL A 76 -9.02 -12.75 -2.49
CA VAL A 76 -7.88 -13.24 -1.69
C VAL A 76 -7.74 -14.75 -1.83
N ALA A 77 -8.84 -15.51 -1.69
CA ALA A 77 -8.82 -16.96 -1.87
C ALA A 77 -8.29 -17.35 -3.25
N ARG A 78 -8.65 -16.60 -4.30
CA ARG A 78 -8.12 -16.81 -5.65
C ARG A 78 -6.62 -16.49 -5.75
N LEU A 79 -6.16 -15.39 -5.17
CA LEU A 79 -4.73 -15.05 -5.17
C LEU A 79 -3.89 -16.11 -4.46
N LEU A 80 -4.33 -16.55 -3.29
CA LEU A 80 -3.69 -17.65 -2.53
C LEU A 80 -3.72 -18.97 -3.33
N GLY A 81 -4.87 -19.32 -3.92
CA GLY A 81 -5.02 -20.51 -4.77
C GLY A 81 -4.16 -20.47 -6.04
N ASN A 82 -3.83 -19.27 -6.53
CA ASN A 82 -2.91 -19.05 -7.65
C ASN A 82 -1.43 -19.05 -7.23
N GLY A 83 -1.13 -19.35 -5.96
CA GLY A 83 0.22 -19.48 -5.44
C GLY A 83 0.84 -18.20 -4.88
N CYS A 84 0.03 -17.20 -4.51
CA CYS A 84 0.51 -16.15 -3.61
C CYS A 84 0.72 -16.74 -2.21
N ASP A 85 1.87 -16.48 -1.59
CA ASP A 85 2.16 -16.85 -0.21
C ASP A 85 1.40 -15.96 0.79
N ARG A 86 1.06 -14.74 0.35
CA ARG A 86 0.34 -13.74 1.16
C ARG A 86 -0.47 -12.78 0.29
N VAL A 87 -1.51 -12.20 0.87
CA VAL A 87 -2.24 -11.07 0.27
C VAL A 87 -2.22 -9.83 1.17
N VAL A 88 -1.96 -8.67 0.59
CA VAL A 88 -2.13 -7.35 1.22
C VAL A 88 -3.44 -6.74 0.73
N ILE A 89 -4.28 -6.25 1.63
CA ILE A 89 -5.45 -5.44 1.29
C ILE A 89 -5.15 -4.00 1.65
N LEU A 90 -5.07 -3.13 0.65
CA LEU A 90 -4.76 -1.71 0.77
C LEU A 90 -6.01 -0.88 0.46
N TRP A 91 -6.46 -0.06 1.41
CA TRP A 91 -7.63 0.80 1.24
C TRP A 91 -7.51 2.10 2.04
N ASP A 92 -8.31 3.10 1.68
CA ASP A 92 -8.34 4.41 2.35
C ASP A 92 -9.36 4.43 3.49
N GLU A 93 -9.09 5.13 4.59
CA GLU A 93 -10.08 5.30 5.67
C GLU A 93 -11.28 6.12 5.17
N ARG A 94 -11.04 7.16 4.36
CA ARG A 94 -12.03 8.23 4.14
C ARG A 94 -12.50 8.31 2.68
N PRO A 95 -13.80 8.21 2.36
CA PRO A 95 -14.27 8.76 1.10
C PRO A 95 -14.27 10.29 1.17
N ALA A 96 -13.89 10.95 0.07
CA ALA A 96 -13.79 12.40 -0.01
C ALA A 96 -15.06 13.15 0.45
N TRP A 97 -16.25 12.52 0.39
CA TRP A 97 -17.52 13.01 0.92
C TRP A 97 -18.43 11.82 1.25
N PRO A 98 -18.72 11.48 2.53
CA PRO A 98 -19.70 10.45 2.82
C PRO A 98 -21.07 10.85 2.28
N ARG A 99 -21.79 9.90 1.70
CA ARG A 99 -23.23 10.09 1.53
C ARG A 99 -23.88 10.16 2.91
N SER A 100 -24.95 10.94 3.03
CA SER A 100 -25.71 11.01 4.29
C SER A 100 -26.10 9.60 4.74
N GLY A 101 -25.60 9.17 5.90
CA GLY A 101 -25.89 7.85 6.48
C GLY A 101 -24.81 6.77 6.30
N GLU A 102 -23.71 7.06 5.60
CA GLU A 102 -22.60 6.09 5.47
C GLU A 102 -21.83 5.96 6.80
N ARG A 103 -21.74 4.74 7.34
CA ARG A 103 -21.00 4.44 8.58
C ARG A 103 -19.50 4.52 8.31
N LEU A 104 -18.94 5.71 8.41
CA LEU A 104 -17.49 5.92 8.31
C LEU A 104 -16.79 5.47 9.60
N CYS A 105 -16.17 4.30 9.57
CA CYS A 105 -15.33 3.84 10.67
C CYS A 105 -14.37 2.77 10.18
N TRP A 106 -13.05 3.02 10.28
CA TRP A 106 -12.03 2.00 10.01
C TRP A 106 -12.30 0.69 10.76
N HIS A 107 -12.84 0.78 11.99
CA HIS A 107 -13.21 -0.41 12.74
C HIS A 107 -14.26 -1.25 12.01
N ASN A 108 -15.30 -0.64 11.45
CA ASN A 108 -16.35 -1.36 10.73
C ASN A 108 -15.80 -1.94 9.42
N ASP A 109 -15.07 -1.15 8.63
CA ASP A 109 -14.43 -1.64 7.39
C ASP A 109 -13.56 -2.87 7.69
N ARG A 110 -12.76 -2.81 8.75
CA ARG A 110 -11.92 -3.93 9.19
C ARG A 110 -12.76 -5.15 9.58
N GLN A 111 -13.84 -4.98 10.34
CA GLN A 111 -14.71 -6.10 10.73
C GLN A 111 -15.37 -6.73 9.50
N ASP A 112 -15.85 -5.91 8.57
CA ASP A 112 -16.53 -6.39 7.36
C ASP A 112 -15.55 -7.13 6.45
N ILE A 113 -14.32 -6.62 6.28
CA ILE A 113 -13.24 -7.32 5.56
C ILE A 113 -12.93 -8.66 6.23
N LEU A 114 -12.74 -8.69 7.56
CA LEU A 114 -12.44 -9.93 8.28
C LEU A 114 -13.57 -10.95 8.21
N ALA A 115 -14.83 -10.50 8.27
CA ALA A 115 -15.99 -11.37 8.11
C ALA A 115 -16.04 -11.98 6.71
N ASN A 116 -15.77 -11.18 5.67
CA ASN A 116 -15.73 -11.64 4.28
C ASN A 116 -14.59 -12.64 4.03
N LEU A 117 -13.40 -12.38 4.59
CA LEU A 117 -12.27 -13.31 4.57
C LEU A 117 -12.61 -14.64 5.24
N ALA A 118 -13.22 -14.59 6.43
CA ALA A 118 -13.63 -15.79 7.17
C ALA A 118 -14.69 -16.61 6.40
N GLN A 119 -15.66 -15.94 5.78
CA GLN A 119 -16.68 -16.61 4.95
C GLN A 119 -16.06 -17.31 3.74
N ALA A 120 -14.96 -16.78 3.19
CA ALA A 120 -14.21 -17.39 2.11
C ALA A 120 -13.21 -18.48 2.57
N GLY A 121 -13.17 -18.80 3.87
CA GLY A 121 -12.24 -19.79 4.44
C GLY A 121 -10.78 -19.35 4.40
N VAL A 122 -10.51 -18.04 4.31
CA VAL A 122 -9.15 -17.51 4.27
C VAL A 122 -8.57 -17.40 5.68
N ALA A 123 -7.37 -17.94 5.88
CA ALA A 123 -6.64 -17.82 7.12
C ALA A 123 -6.13 -16.38 7.33
N GLN A 124 -6.25 -15.84 8.55
CA GLN A 124 -5.94 -14.44 8.82
C GLN A 124 -4.44 -14.11 8.74
N ASP A 125 -3.58 -15.08 9.04
CA ASP A 125 -2.12 -15.00 8.95
C ASP A 125 -1.60 -14.86 7.50
N ALA A 126 -2.38 -15.35 6.54
CA ALA A 126 -2.12 -15.18 5.11
C ALA A 126 -2.49 -13.78 4.58
N VAL A 127 -3.06 -12.90 5.41
CA VAL A 127 -3.58 -11.59 4.98
C VAL A 127 -3.03 -10.46 5.85
N CYS A 128 -2.43 -9.45 5.22
CA CYS A 128 -2.15 -8.19 5.88
C CYS A 128 -3.17 -7.11 5.48
N LEU A 129 -3.73 -6.44 6.49
CA LEU A 129 -4.64 -5.32 6.33
C LEU A 129 -3.91 -3.98 6.50
N VAL A 130 -3.90 -3.16 5.43
CA VAL A 130 -3.30 -1.82 5.42
C VAL A 130 -4.38 -0.78 5.12
N CYS A 131 -4.86 -0.14 6.18
CA CYS A 131 -5.70 1.05 6.06
C CYS A 131 -4.80 2.30 6.00
N ILE A 132 -4.98 3.12 4.98
CA ILE A 132 -4.39 4.44 4.88
C ILE A 132 -5.29 5.40 5.65
N GLU A 133 -4.75 6.05 6.69
CA GLU A 133 -5.51 6.87 7.66
C GLU A 133 -6.37 7.98 7.01
N ARG A 134 -6.11 8.36 5.76
CA ARG A 134 -6.88 9.39 5.07
C ARG A 134 -7.20 8.97 3.66
N GLU A 135 -6.26 9.23 2.76
CA GLU A 135 -6.33 8.96 1.34
C GLU A 135 -4.92 8.63 0.85
N PHE A 136 -4.80 7.88 -0.24
CA PHE A 136 -3.51 7.49 -0.82
C PHE A 136 -2.59 8.69 -1.12
N GLU A 137 -3.15 9.86 -1.45
CA GLU A 137 -2.40 11.10 -1.66
C GLU A 137 -1.54 11.50 -0.45
N SER A 138 -1.88 11.06 0.77
CA SER A 138 -1.04 11.26 1.95
C SER A 138 0.38 10.77 1.73
N TRP A 139 0.58 9.62 1.06
CA TRP A 139 1.91 9.09 0.77
C TRP A 139 2.65 9.97 -0.22
N LEU A 140 1.95 10.37 -1.29
CA LEU A 140 2.51 11.15 -2.39
C LEU A 140 2.96 12.55 -1.95
N LEU A 141 2.26 13.13 -0.97
CA LEU A 141 2.59 14.44 -0.42
C LEU A 141 3.92 14.46 0.37
N PHE A 142 4.51 13.32 0.73
CA PHE A 142 5.83 13.28 1.36
C PHE A 142 6.99 13.50 0.38
N ASP A 143 6.82 13.21 -0.91
CA ASP A 143 7.88 13.29 -1.90
C ASP A 143 7.82 14.59 -2.71
N GLU A 144 8.51 15.62 -2.20
CA GLU A 144 8.66 16.91 -2.88
C GLU A 144 9.32 16.77 -4.26
N GLN A 145 10.26 15.84 -4.46
CA GLN A 145 10.98 15.70 -5.73
C GLN A 145 10.06 15.14 -6.80
N MET A 146 9.30 14.10 -6.46
CA MET A 146 8.25 13.57 -7.33
C MET A 146 7.22 14.66 -7.67
N LEU A 147 6.74 15.41 -6.67
CA LEU A 147 5.80 16.51 -6.89
C LEU A 147 6.38 17.58 -7.81
N ARG A 148 7.66 17.93 -7.68
CA ARG A 148 8.34 18.88 -8.57
C ARG A 148 8.36 18.37 -10.01
N CYS A 149 8.72 17.11 -10.21
CA CYS A 149 8.75 16.46 -11.53
C CYS A 149 7.36 16.39 -12.20
N VAL A 150 6.30 16.22 -11.40
CA VAL A 150 4.91 16.19 -11.89
C VAL A 150 4.42 17.61 -12.23
N LEU A 151 4.72 18.59 -11.39
CA LEU A 151 4.11 19.92 -11.44
C LEU A 151 4.88 20.94 -12.25
N CYS A 152 6.20 20.84 -12.32
CA CYS A 152 7.07 21.79 -13.01
C CYS A 152 7.54 21.23 -14.35
N THR A 153 8.06 22.11 -15.20
CA THR A 153 8.89 21.71 -16.35
C THR A 153 10.34 22.02 -16.02
N PRO A 154 11.32 21.29 -16.60
CA PRO A 154 12.74 21.57 -16.40
C PRO A 154 13.11 23.02 -16.70
N GLU A 155 12.44 23.63 -17.67
CA GLU A 155 12.69 24.99 -18.15
C GLU A 155 12.14 26.06 -17.20
N HIS A 156 11.19 25.71 -16.33
CA HIS A 156 10.54 26.65 -15.40
C HIS A 156 10.33 26.03 -14.01
N PRO A 157 11.41 25.82 -13.24
CA PRO A 157 11.32 25.24 -11.91
C PRO A 157 10.64 26.24 -10.96
N LYS A 158 9.41 25.92 -10.54
CA LYS A 158 8.73 26.67 -9.49
C LYS A 158 9.16 26.15 -8.12
N LEU A 159 9.26 27.05 -7.14
CA LEU A 159 9.38 26.66 -5.74
C LEU A 159 8.08 25.96 -5.34
N LEU A 160 8.17 24.72 -4.86
CA LEU A 160 7.05 24.13 -4.14
C LEU A 160 7.00 24.78 -2.77
N ALA A 161 5.82 25.23 -2.36
CA ALA A 161 5.58 25.46 -0.94
C ALA A 161 5.89 24.13 -0.23
N SER A 162 6.66 24.19 0.87
CA SER A 162 7.06 22.99 1.58
C SER A 162 5.82 22.13 1.87
N PRO A 163 5.86 20.82 1.56
CA PRO A 163 4.75 19.95 1.86
C PRO A 163 4.41 20.04 3.36
N PRO A 164 3.15 19.73 3.76
CA PRO A 164 2.78 19.66 5.16
C PRO A 164 3.82 18.84 5.93
N ARG A 165 4.20 19.26 7.14
CA ARG A 165 5.23 18.54 7.92
C ARG A 165 4.89 17.05 8.09
N ASN A 166 3.60 16.74 8.25
CA ASN A 166 3.02 15.40 8.42
C ASN A 166 1.78 15.23 7.52
N PRO A 167 1.94 14.92 6.22
CA PRO A 167 0.83 14.74 5.29
C PRO A 167 -0.14 13.61 5.67
N ASP A 168 0.34 12.58 6.36
CA ASP A 168 -0.47 11.45 6.87
C ASP A 168 -1.54 11.87 7.87
N THR A 169 -1.28 12.92 8.65
CA THR A 169 -2.26 13.52 9.58
C THR A 169 -3.15 14.59 8.94
N SER A 170 -2.96 14.90 7.64
CA SER A 170 -3.74 15.91 6.94
C SER A 170 -5.23 15.53 6.92
N ARG A 171 -6.13 16.46 7.26
CA ARG A 171 -7.57 16.16 7.23
C ARG A 171 -8.09 15.87 5.82
N ASN A 172 -7.47 16.43 4.79
CA ASN A 172 -7.90 16.32 3.40
C ASN A 172 -6.68 16.29 2.44
N PRO A 173 -5.96 15.16 2.36
CA PRO A 173 -4.80 15.00 1.47
C PRO A 173 -5.13 15.27 0.00
N LYS A 174 -6.25 14.77 -0.52
CA LYS A 174 -6.67 15.00 -1.91
C LYS A 174 -6.98 16.47 -2.20
N GLY A 175 -7.59 17.17 -1.24
CA GLY A 175 -7.80 18.61 -1.30
C GLY A 175 -6.49 19.41 -1.29
N ALA A 176 -5.51 18.97 -0.50
CA ALA A 176 -4.17 19.55 -0.51
C ALA A 176 -3.48 19.31 -1.88
N MET A 177 -3.56 18.11 -2.42
CA MET A 177 -3.04 17.76 -3.75
C MET A 177 -3.70 18.60 -4.85
N THR A 178 -5.03 18.71 -4.84
CA THR A 178 -5.81 19.53 -5.78
C THR A 178 -5.41 21.01 -5.71
N THR A 179 -5.20 21.53 -4.50
CA THR A 179 -4.75 22.92 -4.29
C THR A 179 -3.34 23.13 -4.82
N LEU A 180 -2.44 22.16 -4.61
CA LEU A 180 -1.09 22.21 -5.12
C LEU A 180 -1.06 22.22 -6.65
N PHE A 181 -1.78 21.31 -7.32
CA PHE A 181 -1.90 21.30 -8.79
C PHE A 181 -2.43 22.62 -9.34
N ARG A 182 -3.50 23.16 -8.75
CA ARG A 182 -4.12 24.42 -9.17
C ARG A 182 -3.17 25.61 -9.06
N ARG A 183 -2.36 25.70 -8.01
CA ARG A 183 -1.32 26.75 -7.87
C ARG A 183 -0.28 26.69 -8.99
N HIS A 184 -0.08 25.52 -9.59
CA HIS A 184 0.79 25.31 -10.73
C HIS A 184 0.08 25.42 -12.09
N GLY A 185 -1.19 25.85 -12.12
CA GLY A 185 -1.98 25.97 -13.35
C GLY A 185 -2.39 24.62 -13.94
N LYS A 186 -2.35 23.55 -13.14
CA LYS A 186 -2.73 22.20 -13.55
C LYS A 186 -3.99 21.74 -12.82
N ARG A 187 -4.68 20.75 -13.39
CA ARG A 187 -5.79 20.05 -12.73
C ARG A 187 -5.28 18.71 -12.21
N TYR A 188 -5.63 18.39 -10.96
CA TYR A 188 -5.43 17.05 -10.42
C TYR A 188 -6.54 16.12 -10.93
N VAL A 189 -6.14 15.01 -11.54
CA VAL A 189 -7.03 13.95 -12.03
C VAL A 189 -6.35 12.62 -11.76
N ASP A 190 -6.91 11.79 -10.88
CA ASP A 190 -6.28 10.60 -10.32
C ASP A 190 -5.64 9.71 -11.41
N VAL A 191 -6.44 9.21 -12.36
CA VAL A 191 -5.99 8.30 -13.45
C VAL A 191 -4.90 8.94 -14.32
N GLN A 192 -5.06 10.22 -14.69
CA GLN A 192 -4.07 10.89 -15.54
C GLN A 192 -2.77 11.18 -14.79
N SER A 193 -2.88 11.48 -13.50
CA SER A 193 -1.75 11.83 -12.65
C SER A 193 -0.98 10.58 -12.20
N ALA A 194 -1.66 9.43 -12.07
CA ALA A 194 -1.10 8.16 -11.62
C ALA A 194 0.16 7.75 -12.39
N ARG A 195 0.08 7.74 -13.73
CA ARG A 195 1.25 7.41 -14.59
C ARG A 195 2.38 8.41 -14.41
N ARG A 196 2.07 9.70 -14.25
CA ARG A 196 3.09 10.74 -14.05
C ARG A 196 3.76 10.61 -12.69
N PHE A 197 3.01 10.29 -11.63
CA PHE A 197 3.60 9.99 -10.33
C PHE A 197 4.51 8.78 -10.40
N ALA A 198 4.07 7.67 -11.00
CA ALA A 198 4.90 6.48 -11.15
C ALA A 198 6.20 6.76 -11.92
N GLN A 199 6.15 7.56 -12.99
CA GLN A 199 7.35 7.96 -13.73
C GLN A 199 8.30 8.84 -12.90
N CYS A 200 7.75 9.76 -12.11
CA CYS A 200 8.52 10.73 -11.33
C CYS A 200 9.00 10.17 -9.98
N LEU A 201 8.39 9.10 -9.47
CA LEU A 201 8.80 8.43 -8.25
C LEU A 201 10.07 7.63 -8.54
N THR A 202 11.16 8.05 -7.92
CA THR A 202 12.52 7.50 -8.15
C THR A 202 13.16 6.93 -6.89
N SER A 203 12.62 7.22 -5.71
CA SER A 203 13.10 6.71 -4.43
C SER A 203 11.95 6.60 -3.43
N LEU A 204 12.03 5.63 -2.52
CA LEU A 204 11.04 5.42 -1.46
C LEU A 204 11.38 6.16 -0.15
N ASN A 205 12.59 6.73 -0.05
CA ASN A 205 13.13 7.34 1.18
C ASN A 205 12.19 8.36 1.84
N ARG A 206 11.49 9.16 1.03
CA ARG A 206 10.55 10.17 1.53
C ARG A 206 9.25 9.54 2.01
N LEU A 207 8.74 8.54 1.30
CA LEU A 207 7.52 7.82 1.64
C LEU A 207 7.68 7.03 2.95
N HIS A 208 8.89 6.56 3.29
CA HIS A 208 9.19 5.94 4.59
C HIS A 208 8.93 6.83 5.81
N ARG A 209 8.70 8.14 5.63
CA ARG A 209 8.26 9.02 6.72
C ARG A 209 6.78 8.82 7.09
N CYS A 210 5.99 8.19 6.21
CA CYS A 210 4.60 7.87 6.44
C CYS A 210 4.47 6.51 7.15
N ARG A 211 3.79 6.49 8.31
CA ARG A 211 3.62 5.25 9.09
C ARG A 211 2.83 4.18 8.35
N THR A 212 1.79 4.55 7.61
CA THR A 212 0.99 3.57 6.85
C THR A 212 1.76 3.01 5.66
N PHE A 213 2.65 3.80 5.05
CA PHE A 213 3.59 3.30 4.05
C PHE A 213 4.62 2.32 4.64
N GLN A 214 5.17 2.62 5.82
CA GLN A 214 6.06 1.67 6.52
C GLN A 214 5.37 0.33 6.77
N ARG A 215 4.12 0.35 7.25
CA ARG A 215 3.30 -0.86 7.44
C ARG A 215 3.06 -1.60 6.14
N PHE A 216 2.74 -0.89 5.06
CA PHE A 216 2.59 -1.48 3.73
C PHE A 216 3.88 -2.23 3.33
N VAL A 217 5.02 -1.56 3.45
CA VAL A 217 6.33 -2.14 3.18
C VAL A 217 6.59 -3.37 4.05
N GLN A 218 6.33 -3.34 5.36
CA GLN A 218 6.52 -4.52 6.22
C GLN A 218 5.69 -5.71 5.75
N CYS A 219 4.43 -5.46 5.36
CA CYS A 219 3.53 -6.51 4.90
C CYS A 219 3.95 -7.18 3.58
N LEU A 220 4.80 -6.52 2.79
CA LEU A 220 5.41 -7.12 1.60
C LEU A 220 6.60 -8.04 1.91
N THR A 221 7.15 -8.05 3.14
CA THR A 221 8.42 -8.75 3.45
C THR A 221 8.45 -9.63 4.67
N GLU A 222 7.66 -9.37 5.71
CA GLU A 222 7.73 -10.15 6.94
C GLU A 222 6.81 -11.36 6.87
N SER A 223 7.31 -12.61 6.87
CA SER A 223 6.46 -13.75 7.29
C SER A 223 6.08 -13.52 8.76
N GLN A 224 4.78 -13.53 9.08
CA GLN A 224 4.30 -13.33 10.44
C GLN A 224 4.46 -14.63 11.24
#